data_AF-A0A140DLK9-F1
#
_entry.id   AF-A0A140DLK9-F1
#
_cell.length_a   1.000
_cell.length_b   1.000
_cell.length_c   1.000
_cell.angle_alpha   90.00
_cell.angle_beta   90.00
_cell.angle_gamma   90.00
#
_symmetry.space_group_name_H-M   'P 1'
#
loop_
_entity.id
_entity.type
_entity.pdbx_description
1 polymer ?
#
loop_
_entity_poly.entity_id
_entity_poly.type
_entity_poly.pdbx_seq_one_letter_code
_entity_poly.pdbx_strand_id
1 'polypeptide(L)'
;YLPEFREFRKQHEFFEICRTPELACEVTLQPIERFPLDAAIIFSDILVVPQALGMEVVMHPGEGPVFPHPLLTPDDIKKLNAKVDVNIELKYVFDALTLTRNHLDGKVPLLGFSGAPWTLMGYMIEGKGSKTMSKAKKWLYQWPQESHVLLGLLTEVIVNYLVGQAEAGAQAMQLFDTSAEYLGPELFQKFALPYIIKIRREVKAKLGNDNVPMIIFAKGAHYALNQL
;
A
#
# COMPACT_ATOMS: atom_id res chain seq x y z
N TYR A 1 -0.08 10.78 -20.74
CA TYR A 1 -1.17 11.11 -19.81
C TYR A 1 -2.48 10.76 -20.49
N LEU A 2 -3.30 9.90 -19.88
CA LEU A 2 -4.61 9.46 -20.40
C LEU A 2 -5.62 10.61 -20.32
N PRO A 3 -6.09 11.18 -21.45
CA PRO A 3 -7.13 12.21 -21.46
C PRO A 3 -8.43 11.78 -20.76
N GLU A 4 -8.85 10.52 -20.96
CA GLU A 4 -10.01 9.88 -20.35
C GLU A 4 -9.92 9.88 -18.82
N PHE A 5 -8.79 9.47 -18.25
CA PHE A 5 -8.56 9.55 -16.80
C PHE A 5 -8.62 10.99 -16.29
N ARG A 6 -8.06 11.95 -17.03
CA ARG A 6 -8.09 13.37 -16.64
C ARG A 6 -9.51 13.92 -16.64
N GLU A 7 -10.33 13.53 -17.62
CA GLU A 7 -11.73 13.95 -17.66
C GLU A 7 -12.53 13.31 -16.53
N PHE A 8 -12.33 12.01 -16.30
CA PHE A 8 -12.92 11.26 -15.20
C PHE A 8 -12.58 11.87 -13.83
N ARG A 9 -11.30 12.23 -13.60
CA ARG A 9 -10.82 12.88 -12.36
C ARG A 9 -11.42 14.27 -12.10
N LYS A 10 -12.00 14.96 -13.09
CA LYS A 10 -12.68 16.25 -12.86
C LYS A 10 -14.06 16.06 -12.22
N GLN A 11 -14.65 14.88 -12.37
CA GLN A 11 -16.01 14.58 -11.94
C GLN A 11 -16.05 13.88 -10.58
N HIS A 12 -14.93 13.31 -10.13
CA HIS A 12 -14.84 12.52 -8.90
C HIS A 12 -13.64 12.91 -8.06
N GLU A 13 -13.79 12.86 -6.73
CA GLU A 13 -12.68 13.03 -5.80
C GLU A 13 -11.78 11.79 -5.74
N PHE A 14 -10.51 11.93 -5.36
CA PHE A 14 -9.55 10.82 -5.51
C PHE A 14 -9.93 9.61 -4.65
N PHE A 15 -10.24 9.86 -3.38
CA PHE A 15 -10.67 8.79 -2.48
C PHE A 15 -12.09 8.30 -2.76
N GLU A 16 -12.92 9.09 -3.44
CA GLU A 16 -14.22 8.61 -3.95
C GLU A 16 -13.98 7.51 -4.99
N ILE A 17 -13.07 7.73 -5.95
CA ILE A 17 -12.71 6.72 -6.95
C ILE A 17 -12.16 5.47 -6.27
N CYS A 18 -11.23 5.62 -5.32
CA CYS A 18 -10.65 4.48 -4.62
C CYS A 18 -11.66 3.70 -3.77
N ARG A 19 -12.74 4.34 -3.29
CA ARG A 19 -13.75 3.74 -2.38
C ARG A 19 -14.99 3.23 -3.08
N THR A 20 -15.20 3.59 -4.35
CA THR A 20 -16.31 3.10 -5.16
C THR A 20 -15.80 2.02 -6.13
N PRO A 21 -16.17 0.74 -5.93
CA PRO A 21 -15.67 -0.37 -6.75
C PRO A 21 -15.81 -0.17 -8.26
N GLU A 22 -16.94 0.40 -8.70
CA GLU A 22 -17.25 0.64 -10.10
C GLU A 22 -16.31 1.68 -10.71
N LEU A 23 -16.03 2.78 -9.98
CA LEU A 23 -15.12 3.83 -10.43
C LEU A 23 -13.66 3.34 -10.46
N ALA A 24 -13.24 2.58 -9.45
CA ALA A 24 -11.92 1.97 -9.43
C ALA A 24 -11.73 0.97 -10.58
N CYS A 25 -12.75 0.16 -10.88
CA CYS A 25 -12.78 -0.77 -12.00
C CYS A 25 -12.63 -0.03 -13.33
N GLU A 26 -13.46 0.99 -13.58
CA GLU A 26 -13.39 1.79 -14.82
C GLU A 26 -11.99 2.38 -15.04
N VAL A 27 -11.43 3.02 -14.02
CA VAL A 27 -10.08 3.61 -14.11
C VAL A 27 -9.01 2.55 -14.33
N THR A 28 -9.15 1.36 -13.74
CA THR A 28 -8.21 0.25 -13.93
C THR A 28 -8.21 -0.28 -15.37
N LEU A 29 -9.37 -0.26 -16.04
CA LEU A 29 -9.53 -0.79 -17.40
C LEU A 29 -9.06 0.18 -18.48
N GLN A 30 -9.15 1.50 -18.27
CA GLN A 30 -8.79 2.52 -19.27
C GLN A 30 -7.41 2.28 -19.96
N PRO A 31 -6.30 1.98 -19.24
CA PRO A 31 -5.03 1.68 -19.89
C PRO A 31 -5.05 0.40 -20.75
N ILE A 32 -5.80 -0.63 -20.31
CA ILE A 32 -5.92 -1.94 -20.97
C ILE A 32 -6.76 -1.87 -22.25
N GLU A 33 -7.69 -0.91 -22.31
CA GLU A 33 -8.49 -0.62 -23.50
C GLU A 33 -7.69 0.17 -24.53
N ARG A 34 -6.85 1.10 -24.06
CA ARG A 34 -6.08 1.98 -24.93
C ARG A 34 -4.81 1.33 -25.50
N PHE A 35 -4.15 0.50 -24.70
CA PHE A 35 -2.83 -0.04 -25.02
C PHE A 35 -2.81 -1.57 -24.87
N PRO A 36 -1.99 -2.27 -25.67
CA PRO A 36 -1.80 -3.71 -25.54
C PRO A 36 -0.82 -4.02 -24.39
N LEU A 37 -1.23 -3.71 -23.16
CA LEU A 37 -0.47 -4.04 -21.95
C LEU A 37 -0.69 -5.50 -21.54
N ASP A 38 0.30 -6.12 -20.90
CA ASP A 38 0.27 -7.52 -20.50
C ASP A 38 -0.31 -7.77 -19.09
N ALA A 39 -0.59 -6.71 -18.33
CA ALA A 39 -1.13 -6.79 -16.97
C ALA A 39 -1.86 -5.50 -16.59
N ALA A 40 -2.90 -5.63 -15.76
CA ALA A 40 -3.55 -4.51 -15.08
C ALA A 40 -3.11 -4.47 -13.61
N ILE A 41 -3.10 -3.28 -12.99
CA ILE A 41 -2.95 -3.13 -11.54
C ILE A 41 -4.16 -2.36 -11.03
N ILE A 42 -4.77 -2.84 -9.95
CA ILE A 42 -5.98 -2.23 -9.39
C ILE A 42 -5.71 -0.75 -9.07
N PHE A 43 -6.65 0.12 -9.44
CA PHE A 43 -6.62 1.51 -9.02
C PHE A 43 -7.01 1.61 -7.54
N SER A 44 -6.04 1.96 -6.69
CA SER A 44 -6.23 2.19 -5.27
C SER A 44 -5.13 3.13 -4.74
N ASP A 45 -4.99 3.28 -3.43
CA ASP A 45 -3.94 4.07 -2.79
C ASP A 45 -3.26 3.27 -1.67
N ILE A 46 -1.94 3.44 -1.46
CA ILE A 46 -1.24 2.74 -0.39
C ILE A 46 -1.72 3.17 1.01
N LEU A 47 -2.27 4.38 1.13
CA LEU A 47 -2.70 4.99 2.40
C LEU A 47 -4.06 4.48 2.88
N VAL A 48 -4.72 3.58 2.14
CA VAL A 48 -5.93 2.88 2.64
C VAL A 48 -5.63 2.06 3.91
N VAL A 49 -4.40 1.56 4.07
CA VAL A 49 -3.97 0.84 5.28
C VAL A 49 -3.94 1.77 6.52
N PRO A 50 -3.25 2.92 6.50
CA PRO A 50 -3.40 3.94 7.53
C PRO A 50 -4.84 4.38 7.79
N GLN A 51 -5.67 4.51 6.75
CA GLN A 51 -7.09 4.84 6.92
C GLN A 51 -7.85 3.76 7.69
N ALA A 52 -7.64 2.49 7.36
CA ALA A 52 -8.24 1.36 8.08
C ALA A 52 -7.77 1.29 9.55
N LEU A 53 -6.55 1.75 9.83
CA LEU A 53 -6.03 1.92 11.20
C LEU A 53 -6.64 3.12 11.95
N GLY A 54 -7.56 3.86 11.34
CA GLY A 54 -8.28 4.98 11.96
C GLY A 54 -7.64 6.35 11.73
N MET A 55 -6.67 6.48 10.83
CA MET A 55 -6.09 7.79 10.48
C MET A 55 -6.87 8.46 9.36
N GLU A 56 -7.11 9.77 9.50
CA GLU A 56 -7.67 10.57 8.41
C GLU A 56 -6.61 10.92 7.37
N VAL A 57 -6.97 10.82 6.08
CA VAL A 57 -6.13 11.27 4.96
C VAL A 57 -6.98 12.13 4.03
N VAL A 58 -6.50 13.34 3.75
CA VAL A 58 -7.14 14.31 2.88
C VAL A 58 -6.24 14.56 1.67
N MET A 59 -6.83 14.57 0.48
CA MET A 59 -6.10 14.91 -0.75
C MET A 59 -6.14 16.42 -0.98
N HIS A 60 -4.98 17.06 -0.94
CA HIS A 60 -4.84 18.49 -1.25
C HIS A 60 -4.33 18.70 -2.69
N PRO A 61 -4.99 19.54 -3.50
CA PRO A 61 -4.53 19.85 -4.85
C PRO A 61 -3.10 20.39 -4.88
N GLY A 62 -2.22 19.74 -5.65
CA GLY A 62 -0.81 20.15 -5.80
C GLY A 62 0.12 19.72 -4.67
N GLU A 63 -0.40 19.29 -3.52
CA GLU A 63 0.40 18.83 -2.37
C GLU A 63 0.35 17.30 -2.21
N GLY A 64 -0.76 16.67 -2.61
CA GLY A 64 -0.98 15.23 -2.48
C GLY A 64 -1.68 14.87 -1.16
N PRO A 65 -1.50 13.63 -0.66
CA PRO A 65 -2.16 13.18 0.57
C PRO A 65 -1.53 13.82 1.81
N VAL A 66 -2.39 14.29 2.71
CA VAL A 66 -2.02 14.90 3.99
C VAL A 66 -2.79 14.21 5.10
N PHE A 67 -2.11 13.92 6.20
CA PHE A 67 -2.69 13.50 7.47
C PHE A 67 -2.86 14.75 8.34
N PRO A 68 -4.09 15.18 8.66
CA PRO A 68 -4.32 16.32 9.55
C PRO A 68 -3.73 16.11 10.95
N HIS A 69 -3.70 14.84 11.39
CA HIS A 69 -3.20 14.42 12.70
C HIS A 69 -2.14 13.31 12.53
N PRO A 70 -0.90 13.66 12.12
CA PRO A 70 0.18 12.68 12.01
C PRO A 70 0.64 12.19 13.39
N LEU A 71 1.37 11.08 13.41
CA LEU A 71 1.98 10.55 14.62
C LEU A 71 3.18 11.42 15.03
N LEU A 72 3.17 11.94 16.26
CA LEU A 72 4.19 12.84 16.79
C LEU A 72 5.07 12.16 17.84
N THR A 73 4.48 11.29 18.66
CA THR A 73 5.19 10.52 19.69
C THR A 73 4.69 9.07 19.75
N PRO A 74 5.46 8.14 20.35
CA PRO A 74 5.03 6.74 20.45
C PRO A 74 3.68 6.50 21.11
N ASP A 75 3.24 7.39 22.00
CA ASP A 75 1.91 7.30 22.60
C ASP A 75 0.77 7.43 21.57
N ASP A 76 1.01 8.09 20.44
CA ASP A 76 0.02 8.20 19.36
C ASP A 76 -0.28 6.86 18.71
N ILE A 77 0.62 5.87 18.78
CA ILE A 77 0.37 4.50 18.28
C ILE A 77 -0.86 3.88 18.97
N LYS A 78 -1.10 4.23 20.24
CA LYS A 78 -2.25 3.72 21.02
C LYS A 78 -3.60 4.22 20.50
N LYS A 79 -3.61 5.27 19.66
CA LYS A 79 -4.81 5.81 19.02
C LYS A 79 -5.21 5.01 17.78
N LEU A 80 -4.30 4.19 17.25
CA LEU A 80 -4.57 3.38 16.06
C LEU A 80 -5.45 2.18 16.42
N ASN A 81 -6.31 1.78 15.48
CA ASN A 81 -7.11 0.57 15.61
C ASN A 81 -6.27 -0.68 15.36
N ALA A 82 -5.54 -1.15 16.38
CA ALA A 82 -4.70 -2.35 16.27
C ALA A 82 -5.47 -3.66 16.02
N LYS A 83 -6.80 -3.66 16.14
CA LYS A 83 -7.67 -4.82 15.92
C LYS A 83 -8.53 -4.67 14.66
N VAL A 84 -8.09 -3.84 13.71
CA VAL A 84 -8.80 -3.63 12.46
C VAL A 84 -9.05 -4.95 11.72
N ASP A 85 -10.29 -5.15 11.27
CA ASP A 85 -10.64 -6.20 10.33
C ASP A 85 -10.63 -5.62 8.91
N VAL A 86 -9.61 -5.99 8.13
CA VAL A 86 -9.45 -5.52 6.75
C VAL A 86 -10.58 -5.99 5.83
N ASN A 87 -11.26 -7.11 6.15
CA ASN A 87 -12.40 -7.60 5.37
C ASN A 87 -13.63 -6.72 5.49
N ILE A 88 -13.71 -5.94 6.57
CA ILE A 88 -14.77 -4.97 6.80
C ILE A 88 -14.31 -3.59 6.29
N GLU A 89 -13.20 -3.08 6.82
CA GLU A 89 -12.76 -1.70 6.54
C GLU A 89 -12.29 -1.50 5.10
N LEU A 90 -11.72 -2.52 4.46
CA LEU A 90 -11.19 -2.45 3.09
C LEU A 90 -12.00 -3.28 2.09
N LYS A 91 -13.24 -3.66 2.46
CA LYS A 91 -14.13 -4.46 1.60
C LYS A 91 -14.27 -3.86 0.19
N TYR A 92 -14.37 -2.53 0.10
CA TYR A 92 -14.50 -1.83 -1.18
C TYR A 92 -13.32 -2.11 -2.14
N VAL A 93 -12.10 -2.33 -1.63
CA VAL A 93 -10.97 -2.69 -2.48
C VAL A 93 -11.10 -4.12 -3.01
N PHE A 94 -11.58 -5.04 -2.17
CA PHE A 94 -11.82 -6.43 -2.56
C PHE A 94 -12.97 -6.55 -3.56
N ASP A 95 -14.03 -5.77 -3.38
CA ASP A 95 -15.13 -5.66 -4.33
C ASP A 95 -14.63 -5.10 -5.68
N ALA A 96 -13.77 -4.07 -5.66
CA ALA A 96 -13.15 -3.50 -6.87
C ALA A 96 -12.29 -4.52 -7.61
N LEU A 97 -11.47 -5.30 -6.89
CA LEU A 97 -10.66 -6.38 -7.46
C LEU A 97 -11.54 -7.44 -8.12
N THR A 98 -12.58 -7.90 -7.44
CA THR A 98 -13.51 -8.92 -7.96
C THR A 98 -14.20 -8.42 -9.21
N LEU A 99 -14.73 -7.18 -9.17
CA LEU A 99 -15.41 -6.54 -10.29
C LEU A 99 -14.47 -6.38 -11.50
N THR A 100 -13.27 -5.88 -11.26
CA THR A 100 -12.24 -5.68 -12.31
C THR A 100 -11.81 -7.01 -12.90
N ARG A 101 -11.62 -8.04 -12.07
CA ARG A 101 -11.23 -9.38 -12.52
C ARG A 101 -12.26 -9.97 -13.48
N ASN A 102 -13.55 -9.77 -13.19
CA ASN A 102 -14.65 -10.18 -14.06
C ASN A 102 -14.65 -9.39 -15.38
N HIS A 103 -14.48 -8.07 -15.34
CA HIS A 103 -14.46 -7.22 -16.55
C HIS A 103 -13.25 -7.47 -17.46
N LEU A 104 -12.11 -7.85 -16.87
CA LEU A 104 -10.94 -8.24 -17.65
C LEU A 104 -11.17 -9.51 -18.46
N ASP A 105 -12.15 -10.35 -18.09
CA ASP A 105 -12.55 -11.57 -18.80
C ASP A 105 -11.34 -12.44 -19.24
N GLY A 106 -10.36 -12.58 -18.33
CA GLY A 106 -9.14 -13.34 -18.60
C GLY A 106 -8.16 -12.73 -19.60
N LYS A 107 -8.42 -11.54 -20.16
CA LYS A 107 -7.56 -10.84 -21.14
C LYS A 107 -6.12 -10.66 -20.64
N VAL A 108 -5.97 -10.19 -19.39
CA VAL A 108 -4.68 -10.00 -18.71
C VAL A 108 -4.80 -10.30 -17.22
N PRO A 109 -3.69 -10.64 -16.52
CA PRO A 109 -3.68 -10.73 -15.07
C PRO A 109 -3.94 -9.39 -14.39
N LEU A 110 -4.61 -9.44 -13.23
CA LEU A 110 -4.84 -8.29 -12.35
C LEU A 110 -3.89 -8.34 -11.15
N LEU A 111 -3.15 -7.25 -10.93
CA LEU A 111 -2.27 -7.07 -9.79
C LEU A 111 -3.00 -6.35 -8.66
N GLY A 112 -2.93 -6.92 -7.46
CA GLY A 112 -3.14 -6.20 -6.21
C GLY A 112 -1.86 -5.53 -5.73
N PHE A 113 -1.95 -4.63 -4.75
CA PHE A 113 -0.75 -4.02 -4.17
C PHE A 113 -0.94 -3.49 -2.75
N SER A 114 0.18 -3.19 -2.10
CA SER A 114 0.20 -2.44 -0.84
C SER A 114 1.50 -1.63 -0.71
N GLY A 115 1.50 -0.64 0.18
CA GLY A 115 2.73 0.03 0.61
C GLY A 115 3.48 -0.83 1.63
N ALA A 116 4.80 -0.81 1.59
CA ALA A 116 5.63 -1.48 2.59
C ALA A 116 5.54 -0.76 3.95
N PRO A 117 5.76 -1.47 5.08
CA PRO A 117 5.64 -0.91 6.42
C PRO A 117 6.46 0.37 6.64
N TRP A 118 7.71 0.42 6.18
CA TRP A 118 8.55 1.60 6.31
C TRP A 118 7.97 2.81 5.56
N THR A 119 7.56 2.61 4.31
CA THR A 119 6.92 3.66 3.51
C THR A 119 5.66 4.17 4.20
N LEU A 120 4.77 3.29 4.66
CA LEU A 120 3.52 3.69 5.33
C LEU A 120 3.78 4.42 6.65
N MET A 121 4.63 3.87 7.51
CA MET A 121 5.08 4.52 8.76
C MET A 121 5.62 5.92 8.48
N GLY A 122 6.39 6.05 7.40
CA GLY A 122 6.91 7.30 6.92
C GLY A 122 5.84 8.36 6.69
N TYR A 123 4.82 8.03 5.90
CA TYR A 123 3.68 8.94 5.67
C TYR A 123 2.93 9.27 6.96
N MET A 124 2.68 8.29 7.82
CA MET A 124 1.96 8.46 9.10
C MET A 124 2.67 9.43 10.05
N ILE A 125 4.02 9.48 10.03
CA ILE A 125 4.84 10.36 10.89
C ILE A 125 5.15 11.70 10.22
N GLU A 126 5.48 11.69 8.93
CA GLU A 126 5.78 12.93 8.19
C GLU A 126 4.53 13.81 8.08
N GLY A 127 3.37 13.15 7.94
CA GLY A 127 2.05 13.73 7.74
C GLY A 127 1.71 14.03 6.29
N LYS A 128 2.65 13.81 5.36
CA LYS A 128 2.50 13.97 3.91
C LYS A 128 3.73 13.38 3.21
N GLY A 129 3.77 13.46 1.89
CA GLY A 129 4.97 13.14 1.12
C GLY A 129 6.20 13.95 1.59
N SER A 130 7.34 13.29 1.75
CA SER A 130 8.58 13.90 2.23
C SER A 130 9.75 13.54 1.31
N LYS A 131 10.60 14.53 1.01
CA LYS A 131 11.82 14.35 0.20
C LYS A 131 13.04 13.95 1.04
N THR A 132 12.88 13.87 2.35
CA THR A 132 14.01 13.61 3.27
C THR A 132 13.70 12.54 4.31
N MET A 133 12.41 12.30 4.61
CA MET A 133 11.95 11.41 5.68
C MET A 133 12.58 11.75 7.02
N SER A 134 12.83 13.04 7.29
CA SER A 134 13.62 13.47 8.45
C SER A 134 12.93 13.19 9.79
N LYS A 135 11.60 13.36 9.89
CA LYS A 135 10.85 13.05 11.10
C LYS A 135 10.78 11.54 11.32
N ALA A 136 10.48 10.79 10.26
CA ALA A 136 10.42 9.33 10.31
C ALA A 136 11.78 8.72 10.68
N LYS A 137 12.90 9.21 10.12
CA LYS A 137 14.24 8.77 10.52
C LYS A 137 14.59 9.15 11.95
N LYS A 138 14.27 10.38 12.38
CA LYS A 138 14.46 10.80 13.77
C LYS A 138 13.73 9.84 14.71
N TRP A 139 12.52 9.42 14.36
CA TRP A 139 11.76 8.43 15.12
C TRP A 139 12.49 7.10 15.25
N LEU A 140 13.06 6.55 14.17
CA LEU A 140 13.83 5.30 14.21
C LEU A 140 15.00 5.35 15.20
N TYR A 141 15.69 6.49 15.28
CA TYR A 141 16.81 6.68 16.20
C TYR A 141 16.36 6.94 17.64
N GLN A 142 15.30 7.74 17.82
CA GLN A 142 14.84 8.16 19.13
C GLN A 142 14.05 7.06 19.86
N TRP A 143 13.29 6.26 19.11
CA TRP A 143 12.35 5.27 19.63
C TRP A 143 12.42 3.95 18.83
N PRO A 144 13.56 3.24 18.85
CA PRO A 144 13.76 2.06 18.03
C PRO A 144 12.80 0.92 18.38
N GLN A 145 12.46 0.75 19.66
CA GLN A 145 11.55 -0.32 20.10
C GLN A 145 10.12 -0.05 19.61
N GLU A 146 9.66 1.18 19.74
CA GLU A 146 8.33 1.62 19.34
C GLU A 146 8.19 1.71 17.82
N SER A 147 9.30 1.99 17.11
CA SER A 147 9.37 1.82 15.66
C SER A 147 9.03 0.38 15.28
N HIS A 148 9.62 -0.60 15.96
CA HIS A 148 9.33 -2.01 15.69
C HIS A 148 7.88 -2.41 16.01
N VAL A 149 7.26 -1.78 17.02
CA VAL A 149 5.83 -1.94 17.33
C VAL A 149 4.97 -1.47 16.15
N LEU A 150 5.20 -0.25 15.66
CA LEU A 150 4.40 0.30 14.55
C LEU A 150 4.62 -0.47 13.24
N LEU A 151 5.87 -0.80 12.91
CA LEU A 151 6.20 -1.62 11.73
C LEU A 151 5.59 -3.02 11.82
N GLY A 152 5.56 -3.60 13.02
CA GLY A 152 4.91 -4.89 13.30
C GLY A 152 3.40 -4.82 13.06
N LEU A 153 2.73 -3.81 13.61
CA LEU A 153 1.29 -3.57 13.39
C LEU A 153 0.97 -3.42 11.90
N LEU A 154 1.70 -2.55 11.19
CA LEU A 154 1.51 -2.36 9.75
C LEU A 154 1.70 -3.65 8.97
N THR A 155 2.71 -4.44 9.34
CA THR A 155 2.98 -5.74 8.72
C THR A 155 1.79 -6.70 8.85
N GLU A 156 1.19 -6.80 10.03
CA GLU A 156 0.04 -7.68 10.26
C GLU A 156 -1.17 -7.27 9.41
N VAL A 157 -1.45 -5.96 9.35
CA VAL A 157 -2.54 -5.43 8.52
C VAL A 157 -2.26 -5.67 7.03
N ILE A 158 -1.02 -5.42 6.56
CA ILE A 158 -0.63 -5.64 5.17
C ILE A 158 -0.74 -7.13 4.79
N VAL A 159 -0.33 -8.05 5.67
CA VAL A 159 -0.45 -9.50 5.41
C VAL A 159 -1.92 -9.87 5.18
N ASN A 160 -2.81 -9.48 6.08
CA ASN A 160 -4.23 -9.80 5.94
C ASN A 160 -4.84 -9.11 4.71
N TYR A 161 -4.44 -7.87 4.44
CA TYR A 161 -4.91 -7.11 3.29
C TYR A 161 -4.48 -7.76 1.97
N LEU A 162 -3.21 -8.16 1.82
CA LEU A 162 -2.70 -8.83 0.62
C LEU A 162 -3.35 -10.21 0.41
N VAL A 163 -3.59 -10.97 1.48
CA VAL A 163 -4.34 -12.23 1.42
C VAL A 163 -5.76 -11.99 0.92
N GLY A 164 -6.48 -11.01 1.48
CA GLY A 164 -7.82 -10.64 1.02
C GLY A 164 -7.85 -10.19 -0.44
N GLN A 165 -6.81 -9.50 -0.92
CA GLN A 165 -6.70 -9.14 -2.35
C GLN A 165 -6.55 -10.36 -3.25
N ALA A 166 -5.73 -11.34 -2.85
CA ALA A 166 -5.57 -12.59 -3.59
C ALA A 166 -6.88 -13.39 -3.64
N GLU A 167 -7.57 -13.51 -2.49
CA GLU A 167 -8.89 -14.16 -2.40
C GLU A 167 -9.95 -13.43 -3.25
N ALA A 168 -9.85 -12.11 -3.38
CA ALA A 168 -10.69 -11.28 -4.24
C ALA A 168 -10.34 -11.32 -5.74
N GLY A 169 -9.34 -12.11 -6.14
CA GLY A 169 -9.01 -12.36 -7.54
C GLY A 169 -7.76 -11.66 -8.07
N ALA A 170 -6.93 -11.05 -7.20
CA ALA A 170 -5.60 -10.62 -7.60
C ALA A 170 -4.72 -11.83 -7.94
N GLN A 171 -4.09 -11.81 -9.12
CA GLN A 171 -3.27 -12.91 -9.64
C GLN A 171 -1.77 -12.68 -9.47
N ALA A 172 -1.38 -11.48 -9.09
CA ALA A 172 -0.06 -11.14 -8.58
C ALA A 172 -0.22 -9.98 -7.58
N MET A 173 0.77 -9.80 -6.71
CA MET A 173 0.77 -8.73 -5.71
C MET A 173 2.08 -7.94 -5.78
N GLN A 174 2.00 -6.63 -5.64
CA GLN A 174 3.18 -5.77 -5.56
C GLN A 174 3.27 -5.04 -4.21
N LEU A 175 4.40 -5.18 -3.53
CA LEU A 175 4.72 -4.42 -2.32
C LEU A 175 5.64 -3.26 -2.69
N PHE A 176 5.15 -2.03 -2.48
CA PHE A 176 5.87 -0.81 -2.79
C PHE A 176 6.58 -0.23 -1.56
N ASP A 177 7.91 -0.35 -1.49
CA ASP A 177 8.74 0.40 -0.56
C ASP A 177 9.41 1.58 -1.26
N THR A 178 8.60 2.59 -1.60
CA THR A 178 9.05 3.78 -2.32
C THR A 178 9.99 4.66 -1.50
N SER A 179 9.89 4.58 -0.17
CA SER A 179 10.72 5.36 0.76
C SER A 179 12.00 4.63 1.19
N ALA A 180 12.27 3.43 0.67
CA ALA A 180 13.51 2.69 0.96
C ALA A 180 14.77 3.48 0.58
N GLU A 181 14.68 4.37 -0.42
CA GLU A 181 15.80 5.20 -0.89
C GLU A 181 16.35 6.15 0.20
N TYR A 182 15.55 6.43 1.23
CA TYR A 182 15.95 7.29 2.33
C TYR A 182 16.64 6.56 3.47
N LEU A 183 16.74 5.23 3.40
CA LEU A 183 17.46 4.41 4.37
C LEU A 183 18.83 3.99 3.81
N GLY A 184 19.85 4.17 4.64
CA GLY A 184 21.14 3.50 4.44
C GLY A 184 21.03 2.00 4.75
N PRO A 185 22.03 1.20 4.35
CA PRO A 185 21.98 -0.27 4.49
C PRO A 185 21.65 -0.76 5.89
N GLU A 186 22.24 -0.15 6.92
CA GLU A 186 22.01 -0.55 8.32
C GLU A 186 20.56 -0.35 8.76
N LEU A 187 19.99 0.84 8.49
CA LEU A 187 18.59 1.12 8.84
C LEU A 187 17.63 0.27 8.02
N PHE A 188 17.92 0.03 6.74
CA PHE A 188 17.08 -0.83 5.89
C PHE A 188 17.05 -2.27 6.41
N GLN A 189 18.21 -2.83 6.74
CA GLN A 189 18.31 -4.17 7.34
C GLN A 189 17.58 -4.28 8.68
N LYS A 190 17.55 -3.20 9.46
CA LYS A 190 16.90 -3.19 10.78
C LYS A 190 15.39 -2.93 10.71
N PHE A 191 14.94 -1.98 9.89
CA PHE A 191 13.59 -1.43 9.97
C PHE A 191 12.71 -1.64 8.73
N ALA A 192 13.25 -2.14 7.61
CA ALA A 192 12.46 -2.41 6.41
C ALA A 192 12.48 -3.90 6.02
N LEU A 193 13.68 -4.43 5.75
CA LEU A 193 13.88 -5.79 5.25
C LEU A 193 13.21 -6.90 6.08
N PRO A 194 13.31 -6.92 7.43
CA PRO A 194 12.73 -8.00 8.22
C PRO A 194 11.21 -8.10 8.04
N TYR A 195 10.56 -6.96 7.85
CA TYR A 195 9.12 -6.88 7.67
C TYR A 195 8.69 -7.25 6.25
N ILE A 196 9.47 -6.86 5.23
CA ILE A 196 9.25 -7.32 3.85
C ILE A 196 9.33 -8.86 3.79
N ILE A 197 10.36 -9.45 4.39
CA ILE A 197 10.52 -10.91 4.45
C ILE A 197 9.36 -11.56 5.22
N LYS A 198 8.95 -10.97 6.35
CA LYS A 198 7.81 -11.44 7.15
C LYS A 198 6.52 -11.45 6.32
N ILE A 199 6.21 -10.36 5.61
CA ILE A 199 5.04 -10.25 4.73
C ILE A 199 5.05 -11.36 3.68
N ARG A 200 6.15 -11.48 2.92
CA ARG A 200 6.29 -12.51 1.88
C ARG A 200 6.05 -13.92 2.42
N ARG A 201 6.66 -14.23 3.57
CA ARG A 201 6.54 -15.55 4.22
C ARG A 201 5.10 -15.83 4.68
N GLU A 202 4.46 -14.87 5.35
CA GLU A 202 3.15 -15.07 5.97
C GLU A 202 2.02 -15.06 4.95
N VAL A 203 2.09 -14.21 3.93
CA VAL A 203 1.13 -14.23 2.82
C VAL A 203 1.22 -15.57 2.09
N LYS A 204 2.44 -16.05 1.76
CA LYS A 204 2.63 -17.37 1.14
C LYS A 204 2.08 -18.50 2.01
N ALA A 205 2.33 -18.46 3.32
CA ALA A 205 1.84 -19.48 4.23
C ALA A 205 0.29 -19.52 4.31
N LYS A 206 -0.36 -18.34 4.29
CA LYS A 206 -1.82 -18.22 4.35
C LYS A 206 -2.52 -18.65 3.05
N LEU A 207 -1.94 -18.33 1.89
CA LEU A 207 -2.46 -18.72 0.58
C LEU A 207 -2.14 -20.19 0.21
N GLY A 208 -1.20 -20.83 0.93
CA GLY A 208 -0.89 -22.24 0.73
C GLY A 208 -0.31 -22.54 -0.66
N ASN A 209 -1.00 -23.37 -1.44
CA ASN A 209 -0.58 -23.79 -2.78
C ASN A 209 -0.97 -22.81 -3.88
N ASP A 210 -1.73 -21.76 -3.55
CA ASP A 210 -2.04 -20.69 -4.51
C ASP A 210 -0.77 -19.88 -4.74
N ASN A 211 -0.07 -20.20 -5.82
CA ASN A 211 1.17 -19.54 -6.26
C ASN A 211 0.87 -18.14 -6.83
N VAL A 212 0.34 -17.23 -6.01
CA VAL A 212 0.20 -15.81 -6.37
C VAL A 212 1.57 -15.15 -6.24
N PRO A 213 2.21 -14.70 -7.34
CA PRO A 213 3.53 -14.10 -7.28
C PRO A 213 3.51 -12.80 -6.49
N MET A 214 4.57 -12.58 -5.70
CA MET A 214 4.79 -11.34 -4.97
C MET A 214 6.00 -10.61 -5.55
N ILE A 215 5.78 -9.37 -5.97
CA ILE A 215 6.78 -8.46 -6.53
C ILE A 215 7.16 -7.46 -5.43
N ILE A 216 8.45 -7.36 -5.12
CA ILE A 216 8.95 -6.33 -4.20
C ILE A 216 9.59 -5.21 -5.00
N PHE A 217 9.09 -3.99 -4.84
CA PHE A 217 9.70 -2.79 -5.39
C PHE A 217 10.23 -1.92 -4.25
N ALA A 218 11.54 -1.99 -3.99
CA ALA A 218 12.22 -1.15 -3.01
C ALA A 218 13.09 -0.10 -3.72
N LYS A 219 12.57 1.13 -3.83
CA LYS A 219 13.25 2.21 -4.59
C LYS A 219 14.58 2.55 -3.93
N GLY A 220 15.65 2.66 -4.71
CA GLY A 220 16.98 3.05 -4.20
C GLY A 220 17.70 2.01 -3.34
N ALA A 221 17.06 0.90 -2.95
CA ALA A 221 17.63 -0.18 -2.14
C ALA A 221 18.43 -1.21 -2.95
N HIS A 222 19.17 -0.76 -3.97
CA HIS A 222 19.97 -1.61 -4.86
C HIS A 222 21.00 -2.49 -4.13
N TYR A 223 21.48 -2.05 -2.96
CA TYR A 223 22.39 -2.82 -2.10
C TYR A 223 21.75 -4.05 -1.46
N ALA A 224 20.42 -4.18 -1.48
CA ALA A 224 19.67 -5.26 -0.82
C ALA A 224 19.09 -6.29 -1.81
N LEU A 225 19.40 -6.22 -3.11
CA LEU A 225 18.80 -7.07 -4.15
C LEU A 225 18.86 -8.58 -3.83
N ASN A 226 19.97 -9.08 -3.31
CA ASN A 226 20.14 -10.50 -2.99
C ASN A 226 19.35 -10.95 -1.75
N GLN A 227 18.78 -10.01 -0.98
CA GLN A 227 18.09 -10.26 0.28
C GLN A 227 16.56 -10.18 0.15
N LEU A 228 16.04 -9.63 -0.96
CA LEU A 228 14.61 -9.48 -1.26
C LEU A 228 14.08 -10.70 -2.03
#